data_AF-A0A2W4R4V5-F1
#
_entry.id   AF-A0A2W4R4V5-F1
#
_cell.length_a   1.000
_cell.length_b   1.000
_cell.length_c   1.000
_cell.angle_alpha   90.00
_cell.angle_beta   90.00
_cell.angle_gamma   90.00
#
_symmetry.space_group_name_H-M   'P 1'
#
loop_
_entity.id
_entity.type
_entity.pdbx_description
1 polymer ?
#
loop_
_entity_poly.entity_id
_entity_poly.type
_entity_poly.pdbx_seq_one_letter_code
_entity_poly.pdbx_strand_id
1 'polypeptide(L)'
;MARARCSPRRRRRTDREMPRFIPFLAVALAGLTHAVQADDGTTLLDRYLDGLKTLRAGFTQTLVDAHGRQIDRSTGTLVVSRPGRFRWEIEPEDGSSSGQLLVADGKNVWFFDRDLEQVTVKPIDAALTATPAMLLSGAADVRKAFRVEPAGRRDGLEWVLVEPRRPDADFRSALLGFSGGQLKRMILEDKLGQTATVEFERARRNAPVEDREVTFTPPEGADVIGTPRE
;
A
#
# COMPACT_ATOMS: atom_id res chain seq x y z
N MET A 1 -0.93 80.06 52.76
CA MET A 1 -0.67 79.81 54.19
C MET A 1 -2.00 79.60 54.92
N ALA A 2 -2.06 78.57 55.78
CA ALA A 2 -3.06 78.30 56.83
C ALA A 2 -4.50 77.96 56.40
N ARG A 3 -4.86 76.67 56.35
CA ARG A 3 -5.43 75.83 57.44
C ARG A 3 -6.91 76.18 57.72
N ALA A 4 -7.85 75.35 57.25
CA ALA A 4 -8.34 74.14 57.92
C ALA A 4 -9.65 74.41 58.67
N ARG A 5 -10.69 73.63 58.39
CA ARG A 5 -11.58 73.00 59.39
C ARG A 5 -12.59 72.10 58.68
N CYS A 6 -12.68 70.89 59.20
CA CYS A 6 -13.50 69.79 58.72
C CYS A 6 -14.60 69.50 59.74
N SER A 7 -15.81 69.20 59.23
CA SER A 7 -16.89 68.38 59.82
C SER A 7 -17.70 68.93 61.02
N PRO A 8 -18.88 68.38 61.40
CA PRO A 8 -19.81 67.45 60.72
C PRO A 8 -21.28 67.91 60.73
N ARG A 9 -22.17 67.35 59.89
CA ARG A 9 -23.52 67.00 60.39
C ARG A 9 -24.24 65.89 59.61
N ARG A 10 -24.94 65.12 60.43
CA ARG A 10 -25.48 63.76 60.29
C ARG A 10 -26.84 63.71 59.55
N ARG A 11 -27.14 62.50 59.06
CA ARG A 11 -28.46 61.86 58.81
C ARG A 11 -29.20 62.24 57.53
N ARG A 12 -29.46 61.23 56.69
CA ARG A 12 -30.78 60.57 56.65
C ARG A 12 -30.63 59.10 56.23
N ARG A 13 -31.28 58.27 57.02
CA ARG A 13 -31.46 56.83 56.90
C ARG A 13 -32.76 56.67 56.12
N THR A 14 -32.73 55.96 55.00
CA THR A 14 -33.95 55.43 54.37
C THR A 14 -33.68 53.97 54.10
N ASP A 15 -34.32 53.16 54.94
CA ASP A 15 -34.41 51.72 54.85
C ASP A 15 -35.09 51.33 53.55
N ARG A 16 -34.55 50.32 52.86
CA ARG A 16 -35.32 49.52 51.92
C ARG A 16 -34.79 48.10 51.92
N GLU A 17 -35.55 47.25 52.60
CA GLU A 17 -35.37 45.81 52.60
C GLU A 17 -35.70 45.23 51.21
N MET A 18 -34.91 44.26 50.75
CA MET A 18 -35.31 42.84 50.63
C MET A 18 -34.36 42.03 49.72
N PRO A 19 -34.33 40.70 49.90
CA PRO A 19 -33.15 39.87 49.68
C PRO A 19 -33.06 39.36 48.24
N ARG A 20 -31.84 39.11 47.78
CA ARG A 20 -31.60 38.22 46.63
C ARG A 20 -30.46 37.28 46.95
N PHE A 21 -30.84 36.05 47.21
CA PHE A 21 -30.00 34.86 47.13
C PHE A 21 -29.17 34.91 45.83
N ILE A 22 -27.85 34.94 45.96
CA ILE A 22 -26.93 34.73 44.85
C ILE A 22 -26.58 33.24 44.87
N PRO A 23 -27.10 32.41 43.95
CA PRO A 23 -26.63 31.04 43.84
C PRO A 23 -25.22 31.06 43.24
N PHE A 24 -24.35 30.23 43.83
CA PHE A 24 -23.05 29.83 43.31
C PHE A 24 -23.12 29.54 41.80
N LEU A 25 -22.44 30.34 40.97
CA LEU A 25 -22.19 30.01 39.57
C LEU A 25 -20.81 29.35 39.48
N ALA A 26 -20.78 28.04 39.73
CA ALA A 26 -19.62 27.22 39.42
C ALA A 26 -19.53 27.06 37.89
N VAL A 27 -18.63 27.81 37.25
CA VAL A 27 -18.28 27.60 35.84
C VAL A 27 -17.50 26.29 35.76
N ALA A 28 -18.21 25.20 35.46
CA ALA A 28 -17.60 23.94 35.08
C ALA A 28 -16.98 24.09 33.69
N LEU A 29 -15.68 24.32 33.65
CA LEU A 29 -14.89 24.27 32.42
C LEU A 29 -14.82 22.79 31.98
N ALA A 30 -15.83 22.34 31.24
CA ALA A 30 -15.86 21.03 30.63
C ALA A 30 -14.72 20.98 29.59
N GLY A 31 -13.61 20.36 29.96
CA GLY A 31 -12.53 20.06 29.03
C GLY A 31 -13.06 19.19 27.91
N LEU A 32 -13.07 19.72 26.69
CA LEU A 32 -13.18 18.94 25.46
C LEU A 32 -11.92 18.08 25.35
N THR A 33 -11.92 16.92 26.00
CA THR A 33 -10.98 15.85 25.69
C THR A 33 -11.29 15.40 24.27
N HIS A 34 -10.59 15.99 23.29
CA HIS A 34 -10.51 15.40 21.97
C HIS A 34 -9.83 14.06 22.16
N ALA A 35 -10.61 12.98 22.03
CA ALA A 35 -10.06 11.65 21.90
C ALA A 35 -9.19 11.68 20.64
N VAL A 36 -7.87 11.77 20.82
CA VAL A 36 -6.91 11.45 19.77
C VAL A 36 -7.16 9.97 19.48
N GLN A 37 -7.89 9.69 18.39
CA GLN A 37 -7.94 8.35 17.84
C GLN A 37 -6.50 8.01 17.48
N ALA A 38 -5.91 7.07 18.22
CA ALA A 38 -4.64 6.48 17.82
C ALA A 38 -4.89 5.84 16.45
N ASP A 39 -4.24 6.37 15.42
CA ASP A 39 -4.13 5.69 14.14
C ASP A 39 -3.47 4.35 14.44
N ASP A 40 -4.18 3.25 14.20
CA ASP A 40 -3.71 1.89 14.49
C ASP A 40 -2.55 1.46 13.56
N GLY A 41 -2.10 2.39 12.71
CA GLY A 41 -1.03 2.22 11.75
C GLY A 41 -1.48 1.47 10.50
N THR A 42 -2.77 1.14 10.38
CA THR A 42 -3.34 0.40 9.24
C THR A 42 -3.34 1.27 8.00
N THR A 43 -2.64 0.83 6.95
CA THR A 43 -2.60 1.50 5.66
C THR A 43 -3.74 1.05 4.75
N LEU A 44 -3.94 1.75 3.64
CA LEU A 44 -4.83 1.29 2.56
C LEU A 44 -4.40 -0.07 2.00
N LEU A 45 -3.11 -0.39 2.01
CA LEU A 45 -2.64 -1.70 1.59
C LEU A 45 -3.14 -2.79 2.53
N ASP A 46 -3.03 -2.61 3.85
CA ASP A 46 -3.52 -3.63 4.79
C ASP A 46 -5.02 -3.86 4.63
N ARG A 47 -5.80 -2.77 4.51
CA ARG A 47 -7.25 -2.84 4.24
C ARG A 47 -7.56 -3.51 2.90
N TYR A 48 -6.74 -3.29 1.89
CA TYR A 48 -6.93 -3.92 0.58
C TYR A 48 -6.64 -5.42 0.63
N LEU A 49 -5.61 -5.84 1.38
CA LEU A 49 -5.22 -7.23 1.52
C LEU A 49 -6.12 -8.01 2.49
N ASP A 50 -6.78 -7.33 3.42
CA ASP A 50 -7.75 -7.94 4.31
C ASP A 50 -8.90 -8.59 3.53
N GLY A 51 -9.21 -9.84 3.90
CA GLY A 51 -10.20 -10.68 3.21
C GLY A 51 -9.91 -11.00 1.74
N LEU A 52 -8.74 -10.65 1.20
CA LEU A 52 -8.36 -11.01 -0.17
C LEU A 52 -7.98 -12.49 -0.21
N LYS A 53 -8.69 -13.27 -1.05
CA LYS A 53 -8.39 -14.68 -1.34
C LYS A 53 -7.85 -14.85 -2.74
N THR A 54 -8.49 -14.19 -3.70
CA THR A 54 -8.04 -14.18 -5.10
C THR A 54 -8.11 -12.78 -5.69
N LEU A 55 -7.29 -12.51 -6.69
CA LEU A 55 -7.33 -11.29 -7.49
C LEU A 55 -7.09 -11.67 -8.95
N ARG A 56 -7.90 -11.13 -9.85
CA ARG A 56 -7.61 -11.14 -11.29
C ARG A 56 -7.67 -9.72 -11.80
N ALA A 57 -6.65 -9.27 -12.52
CA ALA A 57 -6.61 -7.95 -13.13
C ALA A 57 -5.85 -8.00 -14.45
N GLY A 58 -6.32 -7.25 -15.44
CA GLY A 58 -5.46 -6.88 -16.56
C GLY A 58 -4.59 -5.71 -16.14
N PHE A 59 -3.48 -5.48 -16.84
CA PHE A 59 -2.67 -4.28 -16.65
C PHE A 59 -2.02 -3.78 -17.93
N THR A 60 -1.65 -2.51 -17.91
CA THR A 60 -0.66 -1.92 -18.82
C THR A 60 0.57 -1.54 -18.01
N GLN A 61 1.74 -1.89 -18.53
CA GLN A 61 3.03 -1.60 -17.93
C GLN A 61 3.82 -0.64 -18.83
N THR A 62 4.52 0.30 -18.21
CA THR A 62 5.52 1.15 -18.88
C THR A 62 6.82 1.09 -18.09
N LEU A 63 7.90 0.70 -18.76
CA LEU A 63 9.23 0.61 -18.18
C LEU A 63 10.07 1.79 -18.67
N VAL A 64 10.72 2.47 -17.74
CA VAL A 64 11.52 3.67 -17.99
C VAL A 64 12.91 3.48 -17.37
N ASP A 65 13.97 3.87 -18.09
CA ASP A 65 15.33 3.85 -17.56
C ASP A 65 15.60 4.99 -16.56
N ALA A 66 16.76 4.96 -15.91
CA ALA A 66 17.17 5.97 -14.94
C ALA A 66 17.26 7.41 -15.50
N HIS A 67 17.24 7.58 -16.82
CA HIS A 67 17.26 8.88 -17.50
C HIS A 67 15.86 9.34 -17.92
N GLY A 68 14.81 8.59 -17.57
CA GLY A 68 13.43 8.93 -17.92
C GLY A 68 13.03 8.52 -19.34
N ARG A 69 13.85 7.74 -20.06
CA ARG A 69 13.50 7.25 -21.39
C ARG A 69 12.71 5.95 -21.30
N GLN A 70 11.58 5.90 -21.98
CA GLN A 70 10.78 4.68 -22.08
C GLN A 70 11.56 3.59 -22.80
N ILE A 71 11.77 2.47 -22.11
CA ILE A 71 12.43 1.26 -22.62
C ILE A 71 11.39 0.35 -23.29
N ASP A 72 10.26 0.16 -22.63
CA ASP A 72 9.25 -0.80 -23.04
C ASP A 72 7.84 -0.35 -22.61
N ARG A 73 6.83 -0.83 -23.34
CA ARG A 73 5.42 -0.75 -22.98
C ARG A 73 4.74 -2.05 -23.36
N SER A 74 4.06 -2.65 -22.39
CA SER A 74 3.47 -3.97 -22.52
C SER A 74 2.13 -4.06 -21.80
N THR A 75 1.36 -5.09 -22.12
CA THR A 75 0.13 -5.42 -21.41
C THR A 75 0.30 -6.73 -20.67
N GLY A 76 -0.69 -7.13 -19.88
CA GLY A 76 -0.62 -8.43 -19.26
C GLY A 76 -1.76 -8.72 -18.31
N THR A 77 -1.64 -9.87 -17.66
CA THR A 77 -2.61 -10.37 -16.69
C THR A 77 -1.94 -10.74 -15.40
N LEU A 78 -2.52 -10.27 -14.30
CA LEU A 78 -2.23 -10.71 -12.94
C LEU A 78 -3.35 -11.63 -12.45
N VAL A 79 -2.99 -12.82 -12.02
CA VAL A 79 -3.85 -13.74 -11.27
C VAL A 79 -3.18 -14.03 -9.93
N VAL A 80 -3.92 -13.95 -8.83
CA VAL A 80 -3.45 -14.25 -7.48
C VAL A 80 -4.40 -15.23 -6.83
N SER A 81 -3.84 -16.22 -6.15
CA SER A 81 -4.55 -17.18 -5.31
C SER A 81 -3.79 -17.34 -4.01
N ARG A 82 -4.28 -16.69 -2.94
CA ARG A 82 -3.62 -16.70 -1.64
C ARG A 82 -3.82 -18.03 -0.92
N PRO A 83 -2.85 -18.48 -0.12
CA PRO A 83 -1.53 -17.87 0.10
C PRO A 83 -0.49 -18.33 -0.94
N GLY A 84 0.43 -17.44 -1.27
CA GLY A 84 1.69 -17.77 -1.93
C GLY A 84 1.62 -18.07 -3.42
N ARG A 85 0.45 -18.03 -4.06
CA ARG A 85 0.33 -18.31 -5.50
C ARG A 85 -0.07 -17.09 -6.30
N PHE A 86 0.59 -16.92 -7.43
CA PHE A 86 0.22 -15.91 -8.41
C PHE A 86 0.78 -16.27 -9.79
N ARG A 87 0.24 -15.64 -10.82
CA ARG A 87 0.73 -15.62 -12.18
C ARG A 87 0.72 -14.18 -12.66
N TRP A 88 1.88 -13.69 -13.07
CA TRP A 88 2.08 -12.40 -13.69
C TRP A 88 2.61 -12.65 -15.09
N GLU A 89 1.75 -12.44 -16.08
CA GLU A 89 2.05 -12.73 -17.48
C GLU A 89 2.07 -11.42 -18.25
N ILE A 90 3.23 -11.10 -18.81
CA ILE A 90 3.45 -9.93 -19.65
C ILE A 90 3.32 -10.38 -21.10
N GLU A 91 2.43 -9.73 -21.83
CA GLU A 91 2.14 -9.95 -23.23
C GLU A 91 2.49 -8.66 -24.00
N PRO A 92 3.43 -8.72 -24.96
CA PRO A 92 3.77 -7.58 -25.76
C PRO A 92 2.60 -7.12 -26.63
N GLU A 93 2.51 -5.81 -26.89
CA GLU A 93 1.40 -5.22 -27.65
C GLU A 93 1.36 -5.67 -29.12
N ASP A 94 2.46 -6.22 -29.65
CA ASP A 94 2.55 -6.72 -31.02
C ASP A 94 1.86 -8.09 -31.23
N GLY A 95 1.38 -8.72 -30.15
CA GLY A 95 0.67 -10.00 -30.19
C GLY A 95 1.56 -11.21 -30.45
N SER A 96 2.88 -11.06 -30.38
CA SER A 96 3.81 -12.18 -30.47
C SER A 96 3.76 -13.06 -29.22
N SER A 97 4.20 -14.31 -29.32
CA SER A 97 4.32 -15.23 -28.19
C SER A 97 5.57 -14.97 -27.33
N SER A 98 6.20 -13.80 -27.47
CA SER A 98 7.34 -13.35 -26.68
C SER A 98 6.90 -12.87 -25.30
N GLY A 99 7.84 -12.38 -24.49
CA GLY A 99 7.55 -11.78 -23.20
C GLY A 99 7.86 -12.68 -22.01
N GLN A 100 7.40 -12.24 -20.86
CA GLN A 100 7.87 -12.74 -19.58
C GLN A 100 6.72 -13.26 -18.72
N LEU A 101 6.95 -14.40 -18.09
CA LEU A 101 6.00 -15.04 -17.21
C LEU A 101 6.64 -15.27 -15.85
N LEU A 102 6.02 -14.73 -14.80
CA LEU A 102 6.40 -14.98 -13.42
C LEU A 102 5.26 -15.71 -12.70
N VAL A 103 5.54 -16.91 -12.19
CA VAL A 103 4.55 -17.75 -11.49
C VAL A 103 5.09 -18.14 -10.12
N ALA A 104 4.31 -17.90 -9.07
CA ALA A 104 4.50 -18.63 -7.82
C ALA A 104 3.44 -19.71 -7.67
N ASP A 105 3.88 -20.95 -7.45
CA ASP A 105 3.02 -22.12 -7.29
C ASP A 105 2.72 -22.45 -5.81
N GLY A 106 3.26 -21.65 -4.88
CA GLY A 106 3.15 -21.81 -3.43
C GLY A 106 4.39 -22.43 -2.78
N LYS A 107 5.30 -23.00 -3.57
CA LYS A 107 6.61 -23.53 -3.11
C LYS A 107 7.77 -22.83 -3.78
N ASN A 108 7.62 -22.53 -5.06
CA ASN A 108 8.64 -21.99 -5.95
C ASN A 108 8.13 -20.74 -6.65
N VAL A 109 9.06 -19.91 -7.09
CA VAL A 109 8.84 -18.83 -8.05
C VAL A 109 9.60 -19.17 -9.32
N TRP A 110 8.86 -19.26 -10.41
CA TRP A 110 9.32 -19.55 -11.76
C TRP A 110 9.29 -18.26 -12.57
N PHE A 111 10.43 -17.88 -13.13
CA PHE A 111 10.53 -16.81 -14.10
C PHE A 111 10.87 -17.42 -15.45
N PHE A 112 9.99 -17.28 -16.43
CA PHE A 112 10.17 -17.77 -17.79
C PHE A 112 10.30 -16.58 -18.73
N ASP A 113 11.47 -16.46 -19.34
CA ASP A 113 11.74 -15.55 -20.45
C ASP A 113 11.53 -16.32 -21.75
N ARG A 114 10.47 -15.98 -22.49
CA ARG A 114 10.08 -16.72 -23.71
C ARG A 114 11.02 -16.45 -24.88
N ASP A 115 11.65 -15.29 -24.89
CA ASP A 115 12.56 -14.88 -25.96
C ASP A 115 13.88 -15.66 -25.88
N LEU A 116 14.30 -16.01 -24.66
CA LEU A 116 15.49 -16.81 -24.41
C LEU A 116 15.20 -18.30 -24.25
N GLU A 117 13.93 -18.71 -24.29
CA GLU A 117 13.48 -20.07 -23.94
C GLU A 117 14.07 -20.55 -22.59
N GLN A 118 14.18 -19.64 -21.62
CA GLN A 118 14.90 -19.89 -20.37
C GLN A 118 14.01 -19.73 -19.15
N VAL A 119 14.00 -20.74 -18.28
CA VAL A 119 13.28 -20.74 -17.01
C VAL A 119 14.28 -20.63 -15.86
N THR A 120 14.12 -19.61 -15.01
CA THR A 120 14.81 -19.54 -13.72
C THR A 120 13.85 -19.92 -12.60
N VAL A 121 14.30 -20.76 -11.66
CA VAL A 121 13.49 -21.17 -10.52
C VAL A 121 14.20 -20.93 -9.19
N LYS A 122 13.46 -20.41 -8.22
CA LYS A 122 13.91 -20.21 -6.84
C LYS A 122 12.82 -20.63 -5.84
N PRO A 123 13.19 -21.14 -4.65
CA PRO A 123 12.24 -21.31 -3.55
C PRO A 123 11.55 -19.99 -3.18
N ILE A 124 10.27 -20.05 -2.82
CA ILE A 124 9.44 -18.85 -2.61
C ILE A 124 9.98 -17.92 -1.52
N ASP A 125 10.59 -18.47 -0.46
CA ASP A 125 11.23 -17.75 0.63
C ASP A 125 12.45 -16.94 0.19
N ALA A 126 13.19 -17.45 -0.80
CA ALA A 126 14.32 -16.74 -1.40
C ALA A 126 13.89 -15.71 -2.45
N ALA A 127 12.65 -15.79 -2.94
CA ALA A 127 12.10 -14.93 -3.99
C ALA A 127 11.11 -13.87 -3.47
N LEU A 128 10.83 -13.83 -2.15
CA LEU A 128 9.92 -12.84 -1.53
C LEU A 128 10.27 -11.39 -1.88
N THR A 129 11.54 -11.13 -2.13
CA THR A 129 12.08 -9.81 -2.40
C THR A 129 12.33 -9.54 -3.89
N ALA A 130 11.93 -10.46 -4.78
CA ALA A 130 12.18 -10.36 -6.22
C ALA A 130 11.15 -9.47 -6.93
N THR A 131 9.89 -9.42 -6.46
CA THR A 131 8.85 -8.59 -7.06
C THR A 131 7.83 -8.07 -6.03
N PRO A 132 7.35 -6.83 -6.15
CA PRO A 132 6.22 -6.33 -5.34
C PRO A 132 4.93 -7.13 -5.51
N ALA A 133 4.76 -7.88 -6.60
CA ALA A 133 3.59 -8.77 -6.77
C ALA A 133 3.51 -9.83 -5.66
N MET A 134 4.63 -10.20 -5.02
CA MET A 134 4.68 -11.07 -3.84
C MET A 134 3.86 -10.52 -2.66
N LEU A 135 3.77 -9.20 -2.54
CA LEU A 135 2.92 -8.55 -1.53
C LEU A 135 1.46 -8.96 -1.71
N LEU A 136 1.02 -9.08 -2.96
CA LEU A 136 -0.35 -9.42 -3.31
C LEU A 136 -0.63 -10.91 -3.12
N SER A 137 0.37 -11.80 -3.21
CA SER A 137 0.17 -13.26 -3.05
C SER A 137 0.02 -13.73 -1.61
N GLY A 138 0.45 -12.94 -0.62
CA GLY A 138 0.42 -13.37 0.78
C GLY A 138 1.38 -14.52 1.07
N ALA A 139 2.46 -14.65 0.29
CA ALA A 139 3.54 -15.60 0.53
C ALA A 139 4.30 -15.33 1.85
N ALA A 140 4.30 -14.07 2.29
CA ALA A 140 4.85 -13.64 3.56
C ALA A 140 3.94 -12.59 4.21
N ASP A 141 4.10 -12.45 5.52
CA ASP A 141 3.55 -11.33 6.25
C ASP A 141 4.19 -10.03 5.75
N VAL A 142 3.36 -9.18 5.14
CA VAL A 142 3.80 -7.93 4.50
C VAL A 142 4.51 -7.02 5.49
N ARG A 143 4.04 -6.91 6.74
CA ARG A 143 4.63 -6.01 7.74
C ARG A 143 5.97 -6.52 8.28
N LYS A 144 6.18 -7.84 8.25
CA LYS A 144 7.47 -8.48 8.58
C LYS A 144 8.50 -8.35 7.48
N ALA A 145 8.08 -8.44 6.21
CA ALA A 145 8.98 -8.37 5.06
C ALA A 145 9.26 -6.92 4.61
N PHE A 146 8.31 -6.00 4.85
CA PHE A 146 8.35 -4.65 4.32
C PHE A 146 8.03 -3.59 5.38
N ARG A 147 8.61 -2.40 5.20
CA ARG A 147 8.11 -1.16 5.80
C ARG A 147 6.96 -0.68 4.91
N VAL A 148 5.83 -0.34 5.52
CA VAL A 148 4.61 0.09 4.81
C VAL A 148 4.11 1.37 5.44
N GLU A 149 4.05 2.44 4.65
CA GLU A 149 3.77 3.80 5.13
C GLU A 149 2.81 4.54 4.19
N PRO A 150 1.89 5.37 4.71
CA PRO A 150 1.14 6.30 3.88
C PRO A 150 2.08 7.25 3.13
N ALA A 151 1.84 7.47 1.84
CA ALA A 151 2.67 8.30 0.97
C ALA A 151 1.90 9.48 0.35
N GLY A 152 0.83 9.91 1.03
CA GLY A 152 0.00 11.05 0.66
C GLY A 152 -0.94 10.79 -0.52
N ARG A 153 -1.55 11.86 -1.03
CA ARG A 153 -2.53 11.82 -2.13
C ARG A 153 -2.04 12.65 -3.31
N ARG A 154 -2.03 12.08 -4.51
CA ARG A 154 -1.68 12.75 -5.79
C ARG A 154 -2.32 12.04 -6.96
N ASP A 155 -2.62 12.78 -8.03
CA ASP A 155 -3.24 12.26 -9.26
C ASP A 155 -4.58 11.53 -9.03
N GLY A 156 -5.34 11.98 -8.03
CA GLY A 156 -6.60 11.35 -7.63
C GLY A 156 -6.45 10.02 -6.87
N LEU A 157 -5.22 9.58 -6.60
CA LEU A 157 -4.90 8.34 -5.90
C LEU A 157 -4.36 8.62 -4.49
N GLU A 158 -4.73 7.78 -3.54
CA GLU A 158 -4.09 7.70 -2.21
C GLU A 158 -2.99 6.65 -2.25
N TRP A 159 -1.79 7.03 -1.85
CA TRP A 159 -0.59 6.23 -2.05
C TRP A 159 -0.12 5.57 -0.76
N VAL A 160 0.39 4.36 -0.90
CA VAL A 160 1.12 3.63 0.14
C VAL A 160 2.51 3.30 -0.39
N LEU A 161 3.54 3.69 0.34
CA LEU A 161 4.93 3.32 0.09
C LEU A 161 5.22 1.97 0.75
N VAL A 162 5.91 1.11 0.02
CA VAL A 162 6.39 -0.19 0.47
C VAL A 162 7.88 -0.30 0.18
N GLU A 163 8.68 -0.54 1.22
CA GLU A 163 10.12 -0.72 1.11
C GLU A 163 10.51 -2.09 1.69
N PRO A 164 11.30 -2.91 0.99
CA PRO A 164 11.81 -4.15 1.55
C PRO A 164 12.69 -3.86 2.76
N ARG A 165 12.48 -4.62 3.85
CA ARG A 165 13.33 -4.50 5.05
C ARG A 165 14.71 -5.14 4.84
N ARG A 166 14.82 -6.07 3.90
CA ARG A 166 16.09 -6.73 3.59
C ARG A 166 16.82 -6.00 2.45
N PRO A 167 18.13 -5.75 2.58
CA PRO A 167 18.90 -5.02 1.57
C PRO A 167 19.19 -5.84 0.31
N ASP A 168 18.99 -7.15 0.33
CA ASP A 168 19.20 -8.07 -0.80
C ASP A 168 18.02 -8.10 -1.78
N ALA A 169 16.96 -7.32 -1.56
CA ALA A 169 15.82 -7.23 -2.46
C ALA A 169 16.17 -6.72 -3.86
N ASP A 170 15.54 -7.22 -4.91
CA ASP A 170 15.85 -6.82 -6.28
C ASP A 170 15.30 -5.42 -6.62
N PHE A 171 14.46 -4.88 -5.75
CA PHE A 171 13.88 -3.54 -5.87
C PHE A 171 14.13 -2.65 -4.66
N ARG A 172 14.04 -1.34 -4.88
CA ARG A 172 14.26 -0.31 -3.86
C ARG A 172 12.96 0.06 -3.14
N SER A 173 11.92 0.36 -3.91
CA SER A 173 10.62 0.72 -3.34
C SER A 173 9.48 0.41 -4.30
N ALA A 174 8.28 0.29 -3.75
CA ALA A 174 7.04 0.24 -4.51
C ALA A 174 6.03 1.23 -3.94
N LEU A 175 5.38 1.98 -4.82
CA LEU A 175 4.25 2.85 -4.49
C LEU A 175 2.98 2.22 -5.03
N LEU A 176 2.00 1.98 -4.15
CA LEU A 176 0.69 1.45 -4.51
C LEU A 176 -0.37 2.55 -4.38
N GLY A 177 -1.01 2.86 -5.50
CA GLY A 177 -2.02 3.91 -5.63
C GLY A 177 -3.43 3.33 -5.62
N PHE A 178 -4.24 3.82 -4.69
CA PHE A 178 -5.61 3.37 -4.46
C PHE A 178 -6.64 4.45 -4.80
N SER A 179 -7.79 4.02 -5.30
CA SER A 179 -8.98 4.86 -5.46
C SER A 179 -10.24 4.05 -5.15
N GLY A 180 -11.11 4.59 -4.28
CA GLY A 180 -12.31 3.89 -3.83
C GLY A 180 -12.02 2.53 -3.17
N GLY A 181 -10.87 2.40 -2.48
CA GLY A 181 -10.43 1.15 -1.88
C GLY A 181 -9.96 0.07 -2.86
N GLN A 182 -9.81 0.40 -4.15
CA GLN A 182 -9.30 -0.51 -5.17
C GLN A 182 -7.87 -0.13 -5.56
N LEU A 183 -7.00 -1.12 -5.77
CA LEU A 183 -5.68 -0.91 -6.34
C LEU A 183 -5.81 -0.48 -7.80
N LYS A 184 -5.22 0.67 -8.15
CA LYS A 184 -5.28 1.25 -9.49
C LYS A 184 -3.93 1.35 -10.17
N ARG A 185 -2.88 1.66 -9.42
CA ARG A 185 -1.54 1.83 -9.96
C ARG A 185 -0.50 1.26 -9.02
N MET A 186 0.58 0.74 -9.57
CA MET A 186 1.78 0.40 -8.84
C MET A 186 2.98 1.01 -9.57
N ILE A 187 3.89 1.63 -8.84
CA ILE A 187 5.14 2.15 -9.39
C ILE A 187 6.26 1.46 -8.65
N LEU A 188 7.09 0.71 -9.37
CA LEU A 188 8.23 -0.01 -8.83
C LEU A 188 9.51 0.68 -9.27
N GLU A 189 10.37 1.00 -8.32
CA GLU A 189 11.73 1.47 -8.58
C GLU A 189 12.71 0.35 -8.22
N ASP A 190 13.53 -0.05 -9.19
CA ASP A 190 14.55 -1.09 -8.98
C ASP A 190 15.85 -0.51 -8.39
N LYS A 191 16.85 -1.36 -8.19
CA LYS A 191 18.16 -0.91 -7.68
C LYS A 191 18.97 -0.09 -8.69
N LEU A 192 18.75 -0.30 -9.99
CA LEU A 192 19.45 0.35 -11.09
C LEU A 192 18.84 1.71 -11.47
N GLY A 193 17.71 2.09 -10.84
CA GLY A 193 16.97 3.32 -11.11
C GLY A 193 15.97 3.18 -12.25
N GLN A 194 15.71 1.96 -12.74
CA GLN A 194 14.59 1.73 -13.65
C GLN A 194 13.27 1.83 -12.89
N THR A 195 12.27 2.40 -13.55
CA THR A 195 10.93 2.55 -13.01
C THR A 195 9.92 1.80 -13.87
N ALA A 196 9.24 0.81 -13.29
CA ALA A 196 8.10 0.14 -13.90
C ALA A 196 6.80 0.72 -13.32
N THR A 197 5.99 1.36 -14.17
CA THR A 197 4.64 1.82 -13.81
C THR A 197 3.62 0.83 -14.36
N VAL A 198 2.82 0.24 -13.46
CA VAL A 198 1.76 -0.71 -13.77
C VAL A 198 0.41 -0.09 -13.45
N GLU A 199 -0.48 -0.03 -14.43
CA GLU A 199 -1.85 0.43 -14.28
C GLU A 199 -2.81 -0.75 -14.36
N PHE A 200 -3.57 -0.98 -13.29
CA PHE A 200 -4.48 -2.12 -13.18
C PHE A 200 -5.86 -1.79 -13.70
N GLU A 201 -6.39 -2.69 -14.51
CA GLU A 201 -7.72 -2.60 -15.10
C GLU A 201 -8.55 -3.83 -14.80
N ARG A 202 -9.89 -3.65 -14.80
CA ARG A 202 -10.87 -4.74 -14.69
C ARG A 202 -10.61 -5.68 -13.50
N ALA A 203 -10.08 -5.15 -12.40
CA ALA A 203 -9.75 -5.92 -11.21
C ALA A 203 -11.00 -6.60 -10.62
N ARG A 204 -10.92 -7.92 -10.42
CA ARG A 204 -11.94 -8.74 -9.77
C ARG A 204 -11.33 -9.44 -8.57
N ARG A 205 -11.84 -9.09 -7.38
CA ARG A 205 -11.45 -9.71 -6.10
C ARG A 205 -12.34 -10.91 -5.84
N ASN A 206 -11.76 -11.96 -5.27
CA ASN A 206 -12.46 -13.14 -4.76
C ASN A 206 -13.30 -13.87 -5.82
N ALA A 207 -12.94 -13.75 -7.10
CA ALA A 207 -13.47 -14.58 -8.17
C ALA A 207 -12.79 -15.96 -8.17
N PRO A 208 -13.47 -17.04 -8.64
CA PRO A 208 -12.84 -18.34 -8.79
C PRO A 208 -11.57 -18.27 -9.66
N VAL A 209 -10.54 -19.01 -9.25
CA VAL A 209 -9.27 -19.19 -9.96
C VAL A 209 -9.02 -20.69 -9.98
N GLU A 210 -8.85 -21.28 -11.16
CA GLU A 210 -8.50 -22.68 -11.28
C GLU A 210 -7.01 -22.90 -10.97
N ASP A 211 -6.67 -24.06 -10.41
CA ASP A 211 -5.29 -24.37 -10.01
C ASP A 211 -4.30 -24.23 -11.18
N ARG A 212 -4.69 -24.67 -12.37
CA ARG A 212 -3.88 -24.58 -13.60
C ARG A 212 -3.48 -23.14 -13.99
N GLU A 213 -4.22 -22.13 -13.53
CA GLU A 213 -3.92 -20.73 -13.82
C GLU A 213 -2.75 -20.18 -12.99
N VAL A 214 -2.42 -20.84 -11.88
CA VAL A 214 -1.40 -20.39 -10.92
C VAL A 214 -0.34 -21.48 -10.67
N THR A 215 -0.29 -22.49 -11.53
CA THR A 215 0.79 -23.48 -11.60
C THR A 215 1.60 -23.29 -12.88
N PHE A 216 2.85 -23.73 -12.88
CA PHE A 216 3.70 -23.68 -14.06
C PHE A 216 4.48 -24.98 -14.22
N THR A 217 4.55 -25.44 -15.46
CA THR A 217 5.44 -26.51 -15.88
C THR A 217 6.33 -25.92 -16.98
N PRO A 218 7.67 -25.99 -16.83
CA PRO A 218 8.59 -25.56 -17.88
C PRO A 218 8.24 -26.25 -19.21
N PRO A 219 8.19 -25.52 -20.33
CA PRO A 219 7.94 -26.13 -21.63
C PRO A 219 9.10 -27.03 -22.03
N GLU A 220 8.81 -28.01 -22.89
CA GLU A 220 9.84 -28.90 -23.43
C GLU A 220 10.92 -28.09 -24.17
N GLY A 221 12.19 -28.41 -23.92
CA GLY A 221 13.33 -27.73 -24.55
C GLY A 221 13.81 -26.46 -23.84
N ALA A 222 13.07 -25.91 -22.88
CA ALA A 222 13.53 -24.73 -22.14
C ALA A 222 14.73 -25.04 -21.24
N ASP A 223 15.70 -24.12 -21.21
CA ASP A 223 16.83 -24.20 -20.29
C ASP A 223 16.39 -23.83 -18.87
N VAL A 224 16.47 -24.78 -17.93
CA VAL A 224 16.01 -24.60 -16.55
C VAL A 224 17.19 -24.35 -15.61
N ILE A 225 17.28 -23.14 -15.09
CA ILE A 225 18.32 -22.68 -14.18
C ILE A 225 17.78 -22.59 -12.75
N GLY A 226 18.41 -23.32 -11.83
CA GLY A 226 18.07 -23.34 -10.41
C GLY A 226 17.66 -24.71 -9.90
N THR A 227 17.24 -24.79 -8.64
CA THR A 227 16.78 -26.04 -8.03
C THR A 227 15.42 -25.80 -7.36
N PRO A 228 14.33 -26.35 -7.91
CA PRO A 228 13.01 -26.21 -7.32
C PRO A 228 12.93 -27.00 -6.00
N ARG A 229 12.10 -26.52 -5.09
CA ARG A 229 11.69 -27.26 -3.90
C ARG A 229 10.60 -28.25 -4.27
N GLU A 230 10.74 -29.49 -3.77
CA GLU A 230 9.80 -30.59 -3.97
C GLU A 230 8.45 -30.40 -3.26
#